data_AF-A0A953RJ81-F1
#
_entry.id   AF-A0A953RJ81-F1
#
_cell.length_a   1.000
_cell.length_b   1.000
_cell.length_c   1.000
_cell.angle_alpha   90.00
_cell.angle_beta   90.00
_cell.angle_gamma   90.00
#
_symmetry.space_group_name_H-M   'P 1'
#
loop_
_entity.id
_entity.type
_entity.pdbx_description
1 polymer ?
#
loop_
_entity_poly.entity_id
_entity_poly.type
_entity_poly.pdbx_seq_one_letter_code
_entity_poly.pdbx_strand_id
1 'polypeptide(L)'
;MNKIVLGLLVGGILGIFDGLSAWFTPAVRAQLLGIVIGSTVKGLIAGILIGYFAKKVNSLPLGLLFGLGIGLLLAYAVAAMPDPSGKHYYFEIMLPGGIVGMIVGYATQRFGQSAQLAGR
;
A
#
# COMPACT_ATOMS: atom_id res chain seq x y z
N MET A 1 1.79 -10.49 -16.53
CA MET A 1 2.32 -9.14 -16.19
C MET A 1 3.41 -9.25 -15.13
N ASN A 2 4.47 -8.45 -15.21
CA ASN A 2 5.57 -8.44 -14.23
C ASN A 2 5.04 -8.10 -12.82
N LYS A 3 5.41 -8.90 -11.82
CA LYS A 3 4.98 -8.73 -10.41
C LYS A 3 5.25 -7.33 -9.87
N ILE A 4 6.36 -6.68 -10.26
CA ILE A 4 6.69 -5.31 -9.83
C ILE A 4 5.73 -4.30 -10.45
N VAL A 5 5.47 -4.40 -11.76
CA VAL A 5 4.55 -3.50 -12.47
C VAL A 5 3.13 -3.66 -11.94
N LEU A 6 2.69 -4.90 -11.71
CA LEU A 6 1.41 -5.19 -11.09
C LEU A 6 1.31 -4.59 -9.69
N GLY A 7 2.35 -4.76 -8.87
CA GLY A 7 2.41 -4.17 -7.53
C GLY A 7 2.32 -2.65 -7.57
N LEU A 8 3.05 -2.00 -8.48
CA LEU A 8 3.05 -0.55 -8.66
C LEU A 8 1.66 -0.04 -9.08
N LEU A 9 1.00 -0.69 -10.05
CA LEU A 9 -0.32 -0.28 -10.52
C LEU A 9 -1.39 -0.48 -9.43
N VAL A 10 -1.44 -1.66 -8.81
CA VAL A 10 -2.43 -1.96 -7.76
C VAL A 10 -2.17 -1.09 -6.54
N GLY A 11 -0.91 -0.95 -6.12
CA GLY A 11 -0.53 -0.11 -4.99
C GLY A 11 -0.82 1.37 -5.22
N GLY A 12 -0.55 1.90 -6.42
CA GLY A 12 -0.85 3.29 -6.76
C GLY A 12 -2.36 3.56 -6.78
N ILE A 13 -3.15 2.73 -7.43
CA ILE A 13 -4.61 2.88 -7.49
C ILE A 13 -5.23 2.75 -6.10
N LEU A 14 -4.86 1.71 -5.34
CA LEU A 14 -5.40 1.52 -4.00
C LEU A 14 -4.89 2.57 -3.02
N GLY A 15 -3.70 3.13 -3.22
CA GLY A 15 -3.17 4.25 -2.43
C GLY A 15 -4.01 5.54 -2.59
N ILE A 16 -4.59 5.78 -3.77
CA ILE A 16 -5.55 6.88 -3.96
C ILE A 16 -6.80 6.63 -3.12
N PHE A 17 -7.37 5.43 -3.18
CA PHE A 17 -8.57 5.07 -2.41
C PHE A 17 -8.33 5.09 -0.90
N ASP A 18 -7.13 4.67 -0.46
CA ASP A 18 -6.68 4.78 0.92
C ASP A 18 -6.72 6.24 1.39
N GLY A 19 -6.11 7.16 0.63
CA GLY A 19 -6.15 8.58 0.96
C GLY A 19 -7.54 9.20 0.92
N LEU A 20 -8.41 8.74 0.00
CA LEU A 20 -9.80 9.19 -0.08
C LEU A 20 -10.63 8.74 1.13
N SER A 21 -10.23 7.68 1.83
CA SER A 21 -10.91 7.26 3.06
C SER A 21 -10.86 8.35 4.16
N ALA A 22 -9.87 9.25 4.13
CA ALA A 22 -9.81 10.40 5.03
C ALA A 22 -10.98 11.39 4.88
N TRP A 23 -11.78 11.29 3.80
CA TRP A 23 -13.03 12.03 3.67
C TRP A 23 -14.03 11.73 4.80
N PHE A 24 -13.96 10.53 5.39
CA PHE A 24 -14.80 10.15 6.53
C PHE A 24 -14.40 10.84 7.84
N THR A 25 -13.27 11.55 7.87
CA THR A 25 -12.78 12.30 9.03
C THR A 25 -12.91 13.80 8.77
N PRO A 26 -13.98 14.47 9.25
CA PRO A 26 -14.24 15.88 8.93
C PRO A 26 -13.08 16.81 9.29
N ALA A 27 -12.33 16.50 10.35
CA ALA A 27 -11.21 17.31 10.85
C ALA A 27 -10.06 17.48 9.85
N VAL A 28 -9.86 16.54 8.92
CA VAL A 28 -8.71 16.56 7.99
C VAL A 28 -9.11 16.81 6.53
N ARG A 29 -10.39 17.08 6.25
CA ARG A 29 -10.89 17.31 4.88
C ARG A 29 -10.21 18.47 4.16
N ALA A 30 -9.81 19.52 4.89
CA ALA A 30 -9.06 20.64 4.32
C ALA A 30 -7.69 20.22 3.76
N GLN A 31 -7.14 19.11 4.24
CA GLN A 31 -5.83 18.56 3.85
C GLN A 31 -5.97 17.32 2.95
N LEU A 32 -7.19 16.98 2.51
CA LEU A 32 -7.48 15.74 1.78
C LEU A 32 -6.58 15.54 0.56
N LEU A 33 -6.34 16.60 -0.22
CA LEU A 33 -5.45 16.54 -1.38
C LEU A 33 -4.03 16.09 -1.00
N GLY A 34 -3.47 16.63 0.09
CA GLY A 34 -2.17 16.21 0.61
C GLY A 34 -2.17 14.77 1.09
N ILE A 35 -3.25 14.33 1.76
CA ILE A 35 -3.41 12.95 2.23
C ILE A 35 -3.51 11.97 1.04
N VAL A 36 -4.23 12.33 -0.02
CA VAL A 36 -4.34 11.51 -1.23
C VAL A 36 -3.00 11.40 -1.94
N ILE A 37 -2.26 12.50 -2.09
CA ILE A 37 -0.92 12.48 -2.68
C ILE A 37 0.02 11.61 -1.84
N GLY A 38 0.06 11.82 -0.52
CA GLY A 38 0.89 11.03 0.40
C GLY A 38 0.55 9.53 0.36
N SER A 39 -0.74 9.19 0.32
CA SER A 39 -1.21 7.80 0.26
C SER A 39 -0.94 7.15 -1.09
N THR A 40 -0.96 7.92 -2.18
CA THR A 40 -0.56 7.45 -3.51
C THR A 40 0.94 7.12 -3.54
N VAL A 41 1.79 8.03 -3.05
CA VAL A 41 3.25 7.80 -2.98
C VAL A 41 3.56 6.59 -2.10
N LYS A 42 2.93 6.51 -0.92
CA LYS A 42 3.00 5.34 -0.03
C LYS A 42 2.61 4.05 -0.76
N GLY A 43 1.49 4.06 -1.48
CA GLY A 43 0.97 2.92 -2.24
C GLY A 43 1.91 2.47 -3.36
N LEU A 44 2.56 3.41 -4.07
CA LEU A 44 3.57 3.10 -5.08
C LEU A 44 4.81 2.44 -4.46
N ILE A 45 5.32 2.99 -3.36
CA ILE A 45 6.46 2.42 -2.63
C ILE A 45 6.13 1.01 -2.14
N ALA A 46 4.98 0.83 -1.49
CA ALA A 46 4.50 -0.48 -1.05
C ALA A 46 4.40 -1.45 -2.24
N GLY A 47 3.80 -1.01 -3.35
CA GLY A 47 3.65 -1.77 -4.58
C GLY A 47 4.97 -2.31 -5.13
N ILE A 48 6.00 -1.47 -5.18
CA ILE A 48 7.34 -1.87 -5.63
C ILE A 48 7.96 -2.90 -4.69
N LEU A 49 7.95 -2.63 -3.38
CA LEU A 49 8.55 -3.52 -2.38
C LEU A 49 7.87 -4.90 -2.36
N ILE A 50 6.54 -4.92 -2.36
CA ILE A 50 5.75 -6.14 -2.35
C ILE A 50 5.90 -6.90 -3.67
N GLY A 51 5.85 -6.21 -4.82
CA GLY A 51 6.06 -6.82 -6.12
C GLY A 51 7.46 -7.42 -6.28
N TYR A 52 8.49 -6.77 -5.72
CA TYR A 52 9.86 -7.29 -5.69
C TYR A 52 9.97 -8.52 -4.79
N PHE A 53 9.37 -8.49 -3.60
CA PHE A 53 9.32 -9.65 -2.70
C PHE A 53 8.61 -10.83 -3.37
N ALA A 54 7.47 -10.60 -4.03
CA ALA A 54 6.73 -11.63 -4.74
C ALA A 54 7.52 -12.23 -5.92
N LYS A 55 8.47 -11.49 -6.51
CA LYS A 55 9.37 -12.02 -7.54
C LYS A 55 10.33 -13.08 -6.97
N LYS A 56 10.74 -12.94 -5.71
CA LYS A 56 11.67 -13.87 -5.04
C LYS A 56 10.95 -15.00 -4.30
N VAL A 57 9.81 -14.71 -3.70
CA VAL A 57 9.06 -15.63 -2.84
C VAL A 57 7.74 -15.97 -3.51
N ASN A 58 7.55 -17.24 -3.89
CA ASN A 58 6.31 -17.74 -4.50
C ASN A 58 5.43 -18.41 -3.43
N SER A 59 4.96 -17.63 -2.45
CA SER A 59 4.09 -18.11 -1.38
C SER A 59 3.02 -17.07 -1.08
N LEU A 60 1.77 -17.48 -1.22
CA LEU A 60 0.62 -16.61 -1.00
C LEU A 60 0.51 -16.14 0.47
N PRO A 61 0.60 -17.03 1.49
CA PRO A 61 0.60 -16.60 2.88
C PRO A 61 1.73 -15.61 3.20
N LEU A 62 2.95 -15.88 2.73
CA LEU A 62 4.08 -14.98 2.97
C LEU A 62 3.91 -13.63 2.25
N GLY A 63 3.34 -13.61 1.05
CA GLY A 63 3.03 -12.38 0.34
C GLY A 63 1.94 -11.54 1.02
N LEU A 64 0.90 -12.18 1.58
CA LEU A 64 -0.11 -11.50 2.38
C LEU A 64 0.50 -10.87 3.63
N LEU A 65 1.30 -11.64 4.39
CA LEU A 65 1.93 -11.17 5.63
C LEU A 65 2.95 -10.06 5.35
N PHE A 66 3.77 -10.22 4.31
CA PHE A 66 4.71 -9.18 3.89
C PHE A 66 3.99 -7.91 3.43
N GLY A 67 2.93 -8.06 2.63
CA GLY A 67 2.09 -6.95 2.20
C GLY A 67 1.45 -6.19 3.36
N LEU A 68 0.86 -6.92 4.32
CA LEU A 68 0.32 -6.36 5.55
C LEU A 68 1.40 -5.61 6.35
N GLY A 69 2.57 -6.22 6.53
CA GLY A 69 3.68 -5.63 7.27
C GLY A 69 4.19 -4.33 6.64
N ILE A 70 4.41 -4.31 5.32
CA ILE A 70 4.84 -3.11 4.60
C ILE A 70 3.75 -2.03 4.62
N GLY A 71 2.49 -2.41 4.43
CA GLY A 71 1.35 -1.49 4.50
C GLY A 71 1.24 -0.81 5.86
N LEU A 72 1.31 -1.59 6.95
CA LEU A 72 1.29 -1.08 8.32
C LEU A 72 2.51 -0.21 8.63
N LEU A 73 3.70 -0.64 8.22
CA LEU A 73 4.95 0.09 8.50
C LEU A 73 4.95 1.47 7.84
N LEU A 74 4.56 1.54 6.57
CA LEU A 74 4.50 2.82 5.87
C LEU A 74 3.33 3.69 6.35
N ALA A 75 2.19 3.08 6.70
CA ALA A 75 1.06 3.82 7.27
C ALA A 75 1.38 4.37 8.67
N TYR A 76 2.13 3.62 9.49
CA TYR A 76 2.64 4.09 10.77
C TYR A 76 3.58 5.28 10.59
N ALA A 77 4.49 5.22 9.61
CA ALA A 77 5.39 6.34 9.32
C ALA A 77 4.63 7.63 8.96
N VAL A 78 3.49 7.52 8.26
CA VAL A 78 2.60 8.65 7.97
C VAL A 78 1.84 9.10 9.22
N ALA A 79 1.27 8.18 9.99
CA ALA A 79 0.50 8.51 11.20
C ALA A 79 1.36 9.15 12.31
N ALA A 80 2.65 8.81 12.36
CA ALA A 80 3.63 9.37 13.29
C ALA A 80 4.16 10.75 12.86
N MET A 81 3.84 11.24 11.66
CA MET A 81 4.21 12.60 11.26
C MET A 81 3.46 13.62 12.14
N PRO A 82 4.09 14.76 12.47
CA PRO A 82 3.45 15.79 13.27
C PRO A 82 2.21 16.35 12.55
N ASP A 83 1.04 16.22 13.18
CA ASP A 83 -0.18 16.86 12.70
C ASP A 83 -0.34 18.24 13.38
N PRO A 84 -0.67 19.31 12.63
CA PRO A 84 -0.90 20.65 13.18
C PRO A 84 -1.96 20.70 14.30
N SER A 85 -2.86 19.71 14.32
CA SER A 85 -3.95 19.57 15.29
C SER A 85 -3.53 18.81 16.56
N GLY A 86 -2.30 18.26 16.61
CA GLY A 86 -1.80 17.43 17.71
C GLY A 86 -2.49 16.07 17.87
N LYS A 87 -3.38 15.69 16.93
CA LYS A 87 -4.10 14.42 16.94
C LYS A 87 -3.47 13.45 15.95
N HIS A 88 -3.16 12.25 16.42
CA HIS A 88 -2.65 11.18 15.58
C HIS A 88 -3.74 10.15 15.30
N TYR A 89 -4.13 10.01 14.02
CA TYR A 89 -5.15 9.07 13.56
C TYR A 89 -4.53 7.71 13.24
N TYR A 90 -3.90 7.08 14.24
CA TYR A 90 -3.16 5.83 14.05
C TYR A 90 -4.04 4.72 13.48
N PHE A 91 -5.20 4.47 14.07
CA PHE A 91 -6.05 3.35 13.67
C PHE A 91 -6.67 3.59 12.29
N GLU A 92 -7.15 4.80 12.04
CA GLU A 92 -7.81 5.21 10.80
C GLU A 92 -6.84 5.25 9.62
N ILE A 93 -5.54 5.47 9.86
CA ILE A 93 -4.52 5.46 8.80
C ILE A 93 -3.91 4.06 8.63
N MET A 94 -3.60 3.37 9.73
CA MET A 94 -2.89 2.09 9.68
C MET A 94 -3.78 0.95 9.19
N LEU A 95 -5.04 0.89 9.62
CA LEU A 95 -5.93 -0.22 9.24
C LEU A 95 -6.18 -0.25 7.71
N PRO A 96 -6.59 0.84 7.05
CA PRO A 96 -6.78 0.85 5.60
C PRO A 96 -5.46 0.63 4.85
N GLY A 97 -4.37 1.26 5.28
CA GLY A 97 -3.05 1.08 4.68
C GLY A 97 -2.52 -0.36 4.76
N GLY A 98 -2.74 -1.04 5.88
CA GLY A 98 -2.42 -2.46 6.06
C GLY A 98 -3.23 -3.37 5.15
N ILE A 99 -4.54 -3.12 5.03
CA ILE A 99 -5.43 -3.86 4.12
C ILE A 99 -4.99 -3.67 2.67
N VAL A 100 -4.68 -2.44 2.26
CA VAL A 100 -4.17 -2.15 0.91
C VAL A 100 -2.88 -2.92 0.64
N GLY A 101 -1.93 -2.89 1.58
CA GLY A 101 -0.69 -3.67 1.45
C GLY A 101 -0.95 -5.18 1.31
N MET A 102 -1.91 -5.72 2.09
CA MET A 102 -2.31 -7.13 1.98
C MET A 102 -2.92 -7.46 0.61
N ILE A 103 -3.80 -6.60 0.07
CA ILE A 103 -4.40 -6.77 -1.26
C ILE A 103 -3.33 -6.74 -2.35
N VAL A 104 -2.36 -5.83 -2.26
CA VAL A 104 -1.21 -5.79 -3.18
C VAL A 104 -0.39 -7.08 -3.08
N GLY A 105 -0.17 -7.59 -1.87
CA GLY A 105 0.48 -8.89 -1.62
C GLY A 105 -0.25 -10.05 -2.29
N TYR A 106 -1.57 -10.12 -2.11
CA TYR A 106 -2.42 -11.09 -2.78
C TYR A 106 -2.33 -10.98 -4.31
N ALA A 107 -2.50 -9.77 -4.85
CA ALA A 107 -2.53 -9.54 -6.29
C ALA A 107 -1.21 -9.93 -6.95
N THR A 108 -0.08 -9.51 -6.38
CA THR A 108 1.26 -9.80 -6.89
C THR A 108 1.64 -11.28 -6.80
N GLN A 109 1.18 -12.00 -5.78
CA GLN A 109 1.39 -13.45 -5.67
C GLN A 109 0.46 -14.26 -6.58
N ARG A 110 -0.81 -13.87 -6.69
CA ARG A 110 -1.84 -14.64 -7.40
C ARG A 110 -1.84 -14.40 -8.90
N PHE A 111 -1.70 -13.15 -9.33
CA PHE A 111 -1.85 -12.75 -10.74
C PHE A 111 -0.52 -12.32 -11.37
N GLY A 112 0.51 -12.12 -10.56
CA GLY A 112 1.84 -11.78 -11.04
C GLY A 112 2.51 -13.00 -11.68
N GLN A 113 2.80 -12.91 -12.98
CA GLN A 113 3.55 -13.96 -13.67
C GLN A 113 5.04 -13.77 -13.41
N SER A 114 5.72 -14.86 -13.07
CA SER A 114 7.19 -14.89 -13.01
C SER A 114 7.71 -14.64 -14.42
N ALA A 115 8.51 -13.58 -14.61
CA ALA A 115 9.14 -13.25 -15.89
C ALA A 115 10.00 -14.40 -16.48
N GLN A 116 10.29 -15.43 -15.67
CA GLN A 116 10.99 -16.66 -16.06
C GLN A 116 10.30 -17.46 -17.18
N LEU A 117 8.98 -17.29 -17.40
CA LEU A 117 8.23 -18.03 -18.43
C LEU A 117 8.17 -17.31 -19.79
N ALA A 118 8.61 -16.05 -19.88
CA ALA A 118 8.52 -15.27 -21.12
C ALA A 118 9.81 -15.33 -21.99
N GLY A 119 10.80 -16.12 -21.57
CA GLY A 119 12.09 -16.27 -22.26
C GLY A 119 12.48 -17.72 -22.55
N ARG A 120 11.51 -18.63 -22.63
CA ARG A 120 11.69 -20.01 -23.10
C ARG A 120 10.87 -20.24 -24.35
#